data_AF-A0A4Y2ACH2-F1
#
_entry.id   AF-A0A4Y2ACH2-F1
#
_cell.length_a   1.000
_cell.length_b   1.000
_cell.length_c   1.000
_cell.angle_alpha   90.00
_cell.angle_beta   90.00
_cell.angle_gamma   90.00
#
_symmetry.space_group_name_H-M   'P 1'
#
loop_
_entity.id
_entity.type
_entity.pdbx_description
1 polymer ?
#
loop_
_entity_poly.entity_id
_entity_poly.type
_entity_poly.pdbx_seq_one_letter_code
_entity_poly.pdbx_strand_id
1 'polypeptide(L)'
;MIYYLKRPPCKTIGNYINVSCWKLFEFERTEDTKKEGLKYAQGLLDIIVASNLCSPYILTDVMNGFYSKHKISPTENVKEIIDRPEGILKGLETISIANSCYLKQKHGRLVLYANLQVNSLNLVYKGRIKVASFYPMITISGHLSYVNFIVEFSADAGNGRLGALHKFMIESFDGLNIEVQGLWPFNLLIKALIEATTICYKSLMKRQIEHQVKRCINQELASFTFPICHKENLDSVSLSLDPDFSPKDFQMNHRNSDF
;
A
#
# COMPACT_ATOMS: atom_id res chain seq x y z
N MET A 1 23.79 -35.39 0.39
CA MET A 1 25.10 -35.14 -0.22
C MET A 1 25.11 -33.67 -0.62
N ILE A 2 25.75 -32.82 0.19
CA ILE A 2 25.76 -31.35 0.01
C ILE A 2 27.16 -30.98 -0.47
N TYR A 3 27.26 -30.36 -1.64
CA TYR A 3 28.53 -29.88 -2.20
C TYR A 3 28.78 -28.46 -1.73
N TYR A 4 29.91 -28.22 -1.05
CA TYR A 4 30.44 -26.88 -0.79
C TYR A 4 31.43 -26.51 -1.89
N LEU A 5 31.13 -25.48 -2.68
CA LEU A 5 32.10 -24.86 -3.59
C LEU A 5 32.93 -23.83 -2.82
N LYS A 6 34.23 -24.15 -2.68
CA LYS A 6 35.28 -23.32 -2.09
C LYS A 6 35.54 -22.10 -2.99
N ARG A 7 35.35 -20.87 -2.48
CA ARG A 7 35.66 -19.63 -3.20
C ARG A 7 37.16 -19.28 -3.12
N PRO A 8 37.75 -18.68 -4.17
CA PRO A 8 39.14 -18.21 -4.13
C PRO A 8 39.28 -16.87 -3.38
N PRO A 9 40.47 -16.53 -2.86
CA PRO A 9 40.69 -15.30 -2.12
C PRO A 9 40.81 -14.08 -3.06
N CYS A 10 40.10 -13.00 -2.76
CA CYS A 10 40.29 -11.70 -3.40
C CYS A 10 41.56 -11.04 -2.86
N LYS A 11 42.50 -10.70 -3.75
CA LYS A 11 43.64 -9.81 -3.47
C LYS A 11 43.19 -8.35 -3.58
N THR A 12 43.62 -7.53 -2.62
CA THR A 12 43.49 -6.06 -2.61
C THR A 12 44.64 -5.40 -3.37
N ILE A 13 44.32 -4.47 -4.27
CA ILE A 13 45.27 -3.49 -4.81
C ILE A 13 44.56 -2.13 -4.91
N GLY A 14 45.12 -1.12 -4.23
CA GLY A 14 45.06 0.29 -4.64
C GLY A 14 43.80 1.10 -4.29
N ASN A 15 44.03 2.33 -3.81
CA ASN A 15 43.04 3.33 -3.38
C ASN A 15 42.14 3.86 -4.51
N TYR A 16 41.17 3.05 -4.94
CA TYR A 16 40.02 3.53 -5.71
C TYR A 16 38.72 3.00 -5.10
N ILE A 17 37.76 3.91 -4.97
CA ILE A 17 36.42 3.69 -4.40
C ILE A 17 35.80 2.46 -5.06
N ASN A 18 35.60 1.43 -4.24
CA ASN A 18 35.16 0.12 -4.69
C ASN A 18 33.65 0.14 -4.98
N VAL A 19 33.29 0.42 -6.22
CA VAL A 19 31.94 0.18 -6.77
C VAL A 19 31.81 -1.30 -7.13
N SER A 20 31.82 -2.19 -6.14
CA SER A 20 31.36 -3.57 -6.35
C SER A 20 31.05 -4.31 -5.04
N CYS A 21 29.78 -4.25 -4.63
CA CYS A 21 29.19 -5.33 -3.85
C CYS A 21 27.73 -5.54 -4.26
N TRP A 22 27.53 -5.90 -5.53
CA TRP A 22 26.26 -6.50 -5.96
C TRP A 22 26.22 -7.94 -5.47
N LYS A 23 25.96 -8.15 -4.18
CA LYS A 23 25.31 -9.38 -3.75
C LYS A 23 23.82 -9.18 -4.02
N LEU A 24 23.34 -9.80 -5.08
CA LEU A 24 21.95 -10.22 -5.20
C LEU A 24 21.64 -11.06 -3.97
N PHE A 25 21.16 -10.42 -2.90
CA PHE A 25 20.43 -11.10 -1.85
C PHE A 25 19.06 -11.38 -2.45
N GLU A 26 18.91 -12.56 -3.07
CA GLU A 26 17.63 -13.24 -2.98
C GLU A 26 17.39 -13.47 -1.49
N PHE A 27 16.71 -12.52 -0.85
CA PHE A 27 16.24 -12.71 0.51
C PHE A 27 15.27 -13.89 0.47
N GLU A 28 15.76 -15.05 0.91
CA GLU A 28 14.91 -16.11 1.42
C GLU A 28 13.91 -15.48 2.41
N ARG A 29 12.68 -15.97 2.43
CA ARG A 29 11.62 -15.48 3.32
C ARG A 29 11.97 -15.78 4.78
N THR A 30 12.91 -15.04 5.35
CA THR A 30 13.30 -15.14 6.75
C THR A 30 12.35 -14.32 7.60
N GLU A 31 12.13 -14.74 8.84
CA GLU A 31 11.20 -14.09 9.77
C GLU A 31 11.54 -12.59 9.99
N ASP A 32 12.81 -12.23 9.90
CA ASP A 32 13.30 -10.85 10.05
C ASP A 32 12.80 -9.93 8.93
N THR A 33 12.82 -10.39 7.66
CA THR A 33 12.31 -9.60 6.53
C THR A 33 10.82 -9.30 6.65
N LYS A 34 10.07 -10.22 7.25
CA LYS A 34 8.64 -10.05 7.52
C LYS A 34 8.41 -8.99 8.60
N LYS A 35 9.19 -9.01 9.68
CA LYS A 35 9.11 -8.02 10.78
C LYS A 35 9.48 -6.62 10.31
N GLU A 36 10.56 -6.47 9.54
CA GLU A 36 10.95 -5.18 8.96
C GLU A 36 9.91 -4.68 7.96
N GLY A 37 9.46 -5.54 7.03
CA GLY A 37 8.41 -5.20 6.08
C GLY A 37 7.13 -4.73 6.77
N LEU A 38 6.73 -5.37 7.87
CA LEU A 38 5.57 -4.97 8.65
C LEU A 38 5.73 -3.55 9.23
N LYS A 39 6.90 -3.21 9.78
CA LYS A 39 7.17 -1.84 10.28
C LYS A 39 7.04 -0.80 9.18
N TYR A 40 7.58 -1.09 7.99
CA TYR A 40 7.47 -0.18 6.84
C TYR A 40 6.04 -0.01 6.33
N ALA A 41 5.29 -1.11 6.22
CA ALA A 41 3.88 -1.05 5.84
C ALA A 41 3.07 -0.27 6.86
N GLN A 42 3.31 -0.50 8.15
CA GLN A 42 2.57 0.18 9.22
C GLN A 42 2.84 1.69 9.20
N GLY A 43 4.11 2.10 9.08
CA GLY A 43 4.45 3.52 9.01
C GLY A 43 3.80 4.23 7.82
N LEU A 44 3.71 3.57 6.66
CA LEU A 44 2.98 4.12 5.51
C LEU A 44 1.47 4.23 5.78
N LEU A 45 0.87 3.20 6.40
CA LEU A 45 -0.55 3.21 6.74
C LEU A 45 -0.90 4.31 7.75
N ASP A 46 -0.08 4.48 8.78
CA ASP A 46 -0.31 5.50 9.81
C ASP A 46 -0.36 6.90 9.19
N ILE A 47 0.48 7.16 8.19
CA ILE A 47 0.49 8.43 7.45
C ILE A 47 -0.75 8.56 6.57
N ILE A 48 -1.12 7.51 5.84
CA ILE A 48 -2.33 7.54 5.00
C ILE A 48 -3.57 7.81 5.86
N VAL A 49 -3.68 7.15 7.01
CA VAL A 49 -4.79 7.34 7.95
C VAL A 49 -4.74 8.75 8.55
N ALA A 50 -3.57 9.24 8.98
CA ALA A 50 -3.42 10.57 9.56
C ALA A 50 -3.71 11.71 8.57
N SER A 51 -3.45 11.49 7.28
CA SER A 51 -3.64 12.50 6.23
C SER A 51 -5.12 12.86 6.00
N ASN A 52 -6.06 12.01 6.44
CA ASN A 52 -7.50 12.10 6.12
C ASN A 52 -7.82 12.23 4.62
N LEU A 53 -6.85 12.03 3.71
CA LEU A 53 -7.02 12.23 2.27
C LEU A 53 -7.99 11.21 1.64
N CYS A 54 -8.23 10.10 2.34
CA CYS A 54 -9.04 9.00 1.84
C CYS A 54 -10.43 8.93 2.45
N SER A 55 -10.76 9.71 3.50
CA SER A 55 -12.08 9.61 4.16
C SER A 55 -12.50 10.92 4.84
N PRO A 56 -13.75 11.40 4.64
CA PRO A 56 -14.77 10.84 3.74
C PRO A 56 -14.46 11.14 2.27
N TYR A 57 -14.70 10.16 1.39
CA TYR A 57 -14.53 10.35 -0.04
C TYR A 57 -15.85 10.70 -0.73
N ILE A 58 -15.87 11.83 -1.43
CA ILE A 58 -17.05 12.29 -2.18
C ILE A 58 -17.05 11.66 -3.58
N LEU A 59 -18.08 10.88 -3.88
CA LEU A 59 -18.28 10.19 -5.15
C LEU A 59 -19.18 11.03 -6.05
N THR A 60 -18.55 11.87 -6.87
CA THR A 60 -19.25 12.88 -7.68
C THR A 60 -19.81 12.35 -9.02
N ASP A 61 -19.37 11.18 -9.50
CA ASP A 61 -19.64 10.74 -10.89
C ASP A 61 -20.14 9.29 -11.06
N VAL A 62 -20.32 8.53 -9.97
CA VAL A 62 -20.62 7.08 -10.08
C VAL A 62 -21.99 6.81 -10.71
N MET A 63 -22.98 7.65 -10.43
CA MET A 63 -24.34 7.40 -10.92
C MET A 63 -24.59 7.90 -12.34
N ASN A 64 -23.79 8.82 -12.88
CA ASN A 64 -23.93 9.26 -14.27
C ASN A 64 -23.70 8.10 -15.27
N GLY A 65 -22.77 7.18 -14.95
CA GLY A 65 -22.52 5.97 -15.74
C GLY A 65 -23.55 4.85 -15.54
N PHE A 66 -24.30 4.89 -14.44
CA PHE A 66 -25.33 3.91 -14.08
C PHE A 66 -26.54 3.99 -15.04
N TYR A 67 -27.04 5.20 -15.25
CA TYR A 67 -28.28 5.44 -16.03
C TYR A 67 -28.08 5.43 -17.54
N SER A 68 -26.88 5.76 -18.04
CA SER A 68 -26.65 5.76 -19.50
C SER A 68 -26.55 4.36 -20.08
N LYS A 69 -26.08 3.37 -19.29
CA LYS A 69 -25.91 1.98 -19.75
C LYS A 69 -27.11 1.08 -19.49
N HIS A 70 -27.89 1.37 -18.46
CA HIS A 70 -29.09 0.60 -18.15
C HIS A 70 -30.28 1.54 -18.34
N LYS A 71 -30.90 1.48 -19.53
CA LYS A 71 -32.31 1.83 -19.66
C LYS A 71 -33.08 0.85 -18.76
N ILE A 72 -33.20 1.19 -17.47
CA ILE A 72 -33.97 0.42 -16.51
C ILE A 72 -35.43 0.55 -16.93
N SER A 73 -35.88 -0.36 -17.80
CA SER A 73 -37.28 -0.50 -18.15
C SER A 73 -37.82 -1.77 -17.50
N PRO A 74 -38.58 -1.60 -16.41
CA PRO A 74 -39.76 -2.45 -16.23
C PRO A 74 -41.07 -1.64 -16.14
N THR A 75 -41.04 -0.30 -16.18
CA THR A 75 -42.24 0.55 -16.36
C THR A 75 -41.81 1.84 -17.05
N GLU A 76 -42.62 2.40 -17.95
CA GLU A 76 -42.39 3.67 -18.69
C GLU A 76 -42.22 4.93 -17.80
N ASN A 77 -42.06 4.74 -16.49
CA ASN A 77 -42.26 5.75 -15.47
C ASN A 77 -40.96 6.27 -14.85
N VAL A 78 -39.80 5.63 -15.00
CA VAL A 78 -38.53 6.18 -14.46
C VAL A 78 -37.76 6.90 -15.54
N LYS A 79 -37.78 8.24 -15.50
CA LYS A 79 -37.32 9.06 -16.64
C LYS A 79 -36.01 9.82 -16.41
N GLU A 80 -35.62 10.15 -15.16
CA GLU A 80 -34.48 11.05 -14.91
C GLU A 80 -34.06 11.10 -13.43
N ILE A 81 -32.79 11.38 -13.14
CA ILE A 81 -32.35 11.92 -11.83
C ILE A 81 -32.16 13.43 -11.97
N ILE A 82 -32.77 14.20 -11.08
CA ILE A 82 -32.80 15.67 -11.20
C ILE A 82 -31.67 16.36 -10.44
N ASP A 83 -31.27 15.84 -9.27
CA ASP A 83 -30.27 16.49 -8.43
C ASP A 83 -28.95 15.73 -8.48
N ARG A 84 -27.82 16.46 -8.63
CA ARG A 84 -26.46 15.91 -8.54
C ARG A 84 -26.30 15.20 -7.21
N PRO A 85 -26.30 13.88 -7.18
CA PRO A 85 -26.40 13.23 -5.91
C PRO A 85 -24.98 13.00 -5.38
N GLU A 86 -24.74 13.51 -4.17
CA GLU A 86 -23.45 13.43 -3.50
C GLU A 86 -23.35 12.07 -2.81
N GLY A 87 -22.46 11.22 -3.33
CA GLY A 87 -22.09 9.99 -2.65
C GLY A 87 -21.02 10.26 -1.62
N ILE A 88 -21.17 9.67 -0.44
CA ILE A 88 -20.16 9.74 0.61
C ILE A 88 -19.73 8.31 0.94
N LEU A 89 -18.46 8.01 0.69
CA LEU A 89 -17.81 6.78 1.11
C LEU A 89 -17.03 7.02 2.41
N LYS A 90 -17.27 6.15 3.40
CA LYS A 90 -16.61 6.15 4.71
C LYS A 90 -16.02 4.77 5.02
N GLY A 91 -15.04 4.72 5.91
CA GLY A 91 -14.42 3.48 6.41
C GLY A 91 -13.03 3.20 5.84
N LEU A 92 -12.54 4.00 4.89
CA LEU A 92 -11.16 3.87 4.36
C LEU A 92 -10.11 4.15 5.44
N GLU A 93 -10.46 4.89 6.48
CA GLU A 93 -9.66 5.10 7.68
C GLU A 93 -9.39 3.81 8.49
N THR A 94 -10.18 2.74 8.25
CA THR A 94 -10.01 1.44 8.92
C THR A 94 -9.07 0.49 8.18
N ILE A 95 -8.34 1.02 7.19
CA ILE A 95 -7.36 0.24 6.44
C ILE A 95 -6.27 -0.31 7.36
N SER A 96 -6.00 -1.60 7.22
CA SER A 96 -5.03 -2.32 8.06
C SER A 96 -4.27 -3.34 7.23
N ILE A 97 -3.15 -3.84 7.75
CA ILE A 97 -2.40 -4.93 7.12
C ILE A 97 -3.16 -6.23 7.38
N ALA A 98 -3.44 -6.99 6.33
CA ALA A 98 -4.22 -8.23 6.44
C ALA A 98 -3.40 -9.36 7.09
N ASN A 99 -2.41 -9.90 6.38
CA ASN A 99 -1.68 -11.11 6.82
C ASN A 99 -0.27 -11.23 6.24
N SER A 100 -0.08 -10.79 5.00
CA SER A 100 1.17 -10.94 4.27
C SER A 100 1.80 -9.56 4.02
N CYS A 101 3.03 -9.43 4.49
CA CYS A 101 3.90 -8.31 4.19
C CYS A 101 5.30 -8.87 3.95
N TYR A 102 5.93 -8.47 2.86
CA TYR A 102 7.28 -8.90 2.53
C TYR A 102 8.09 -7.76 1.93
N LEU A 103 9.32 -7.65 2.41
CA LEU A 103 10.30 -6.70 1.96
C LEU A 103 11.40 -7.42 1.19
N LYS A 104 11.81 -6.88 0.06
CA LYS A 104 12.93 -7.40 -0.74
C LYS A 104 13.77 -6.25 -1.23
N GLN A 105 15.09 -6.43 -1.29
CA GLN A 105 15.96 -5.45 -1.94
C GLN A 105 16.23 -5.89 -3.38
N LYS A 106 15.97 -5.01 -4.36
CA LYS A 106 16.19 -5.29 -5.78
C LYS A 106 16.72 -4.04 -6.47
N HIS A 107 17.86 -4.17 -7.16
CA HIS A 107 18.50 -3.07 -7.91
C HIS A 107 18.66 -1.77 -7.09
N GLY A 108 19.14 -1.87 -5.85
CA GLY A 108 19.33 -0.71 -4.98
C GLY A 108 18.03 -0.12 -4.41
N ARG A 109 16.87 -0.76 -4.60
CA ARG A 109 15.58 -0.33 -4.06
C ARG A 109 15.03 -1.35 -3.07
N LEU A 110 14.42 -0.86 -2.00
CA LEU A 110 13.58 -1.64 -1.11
C LEU A 110 12.21 -1.76 -1.75
N VAL A 111 11.76 -2.97 -2.05
CA VAL A 111 10.45 -3.27 -2.62
C VAL A 111 9.61 -3.93 -1.55
N LEU A 112 8.53 -3.26 -1.16
CA LEU A 112 7.56 -3.77 -0.22
C LEU A 112 6.33 -4.27 -0.96
N TYR A 113 5.85 -5.42 -0.54
CA TYR A 113 4.60 -5.97 -0.96
C TYR A 113 3.75 -6.23 0.27
N ALA A 114 2.53 -5.74 0.27
CA ALA A 114 1.61 -5.88 1.39
C ALA A 114 0.20 -6.17 0.90
N ASN A 115 -0.50 -7.02 1.64
CA ASN A 115 -1.94 -7.15 1.54
C ASN A 115 -2.58 -6.23 2.59
N LEU A 116 -3.39 -5.28 2.12
CA LEU A 116 -4.16 -4.39 2.97
C LEU A 116 -5.61 -4.83 2.98
N GLN A 117 -6.31 -4.60 4.09
CA GLN A 117 -7.73 -4.90 4.22
C GLN A 117 -8.49 -3.75 4.85
N VAL A 118 -9.77 -3.64 4.49
CA VAL A 118 -10.75 -2.73 5.10
C VAL A 118 -11.97 -3.56 5.51
N ASN A 119 -12.36 -3.45 6.78
CA ASN A 119 -13.41 -4.30 7.38
C ASN A 119 -14.82 -3.72 7.25
N SER A 120 -14.95 -2.46 6.86
CA SER A 120 -16.27 -1.83 6.72
C SER A 120 -16.15 -0.63 5.82
N LEU A 121 -16.80 -0.68 4.66
CA LEU A 121 -17.01 0.49 3.83
C LEU A 121 -18.50 0.79 3.78
N ASN A 122 -18.85 2.03 4.12
CA ASN A 122 -20.21 2.52 4.08
C ASN A 122 -20.31 3.57 2.98
N LEU A 123 -21.19 3.32 2.01
CA LEU A 123 -21.61 4.29 1.02
C LEU A 123 -22.98 4.81 1.40
N VAL A 124 -23.14 6.12 1.35
CA VAL A 124 -24.48 6.74 1.36
C VAL A 124 -24.60 7.64 0.15
N TYR A 125 -25.71 7.49 -0.56
CA TYR A 125 -26.03 8.26 -1.73
C TYR A 125 -27.43 8.84 -1.59
N LYS A 126 -27.59 10.13 -1.85
CA LYS A 126 -28.88 10.83 -1.72
C LYS A 126 -29.19 11.54 -3.01
N GLY A 127 -30.36 11.28 -3.60
CA GLY A 127 -30.77 11.91 -4.86
C GLY A 127 -32.26 11.87 -5.08
N ARG A 128 -32.74 12.61 -6.09
CA ARG A 128 -34.14 12.57 -6.53
C ARG A 128 -34.25 11.76 -7.81
N ILE A 129 -35.15 10.79 -7.84
CA ILE A 129 -35.51 10.10 -9.08
C ILE A 129 -36.88 10.58 -9.56
N LYS A 130 -37.07 10.67 -10.86
CA LYS A 130 -38.37 10.94 -11.49
C LYS A 130 -39.13 9.63 -11.65
N VAL A 131 -40.28 9.52 -11.00
CA VAL A 131 -41.23 8.41 -11.15
C VAL A 131 -42.57 8.97 -11.62
N ALA A 132 -42.87 8.81 -12.91
CA ALA A 132 -43.96 9.45 -13.62
C ALA A 132 -43.90 10.99 -13.44
N SER A 133 -44.88 11.57 -12.73
CA SER A 133 -44.95 12.99 -12.41
C SER A 133 -44.41 13.33 -11.02
N PHE A 134 -43.89 12.35 -10.28
CA PHE A 134 -43.36 12.51 -8.92
C PHE A 134 -41.83 12.51 -8.89
N TYR A 135 -41.27 13.17 -7.88
CA TYR A 135 -39.82 13.30 -7.68
C TYR A 135 -39.40 12.89 -6.26
N PRO A 136 -39.60 11.62 -5.88
CA PRO A 136 -39.21 11.16 -4.55
C PRO A 136 -37.72 11.35 -4.30
N MET A 137 -37.41 11.82 -3.09
CA MET A 137 -36.05 11.78 -2.56
C MET A 137 -35.74 10.35 -2.13
N ILE A 138 -34.66 9.80 -2.69
CA ILE A 138 -34.19 8.45 -2.38
C ILE A 138 -32.86 8.52 -1.65
N THR A 139 -32.66 7.57 -0.75
CA THR A 139 -31.36 7.30 -0.14
C THR A 139 -30.97 5.88 -0.48
N ILE A 140 -29.81 5.72 -1.12
CA ILE A 140 -29.19 4.42 -1.40
C ILE A 140 -28.02 4.29 -0.43
N SER A 141 -28.10 3.31 0.46
CA SER A 141 -27.04 2.97 1.39
C SER A 141 -26.41 1.66 0.96
N GLY A 142 -25.09 1.64 0.84
CA GLY A 142 -24.31 0.43 0.58
C GLY A 142 -23.43 0.12 1.78
N HIS A 143 -23.50 -1.08 2.30
CA HIS A 143 -22.56 -1.58 3.29
C HIS A 143 -21.71 -2.68 2.66
N LEU A 144 -20.40 -2.61 2.84
CA LEU A 144 -19.48 -3.60 2.34
C LEU A 144 -18.58 -4.06 3.48
N SER A 145 -18.69 -5.35 3.82
CA SER A 145 -18.02 -5.91 4.99
C SER A 145 -16.54 -6.17 4.79
N TYR A 146 -16.05 -6.31 3.56
CA TYR A 146 -14.64 -6.67 3.37
C TYR A 146 -14.08 -6.25 2.02
N VAL A 147 -12.92 -5.60 2.04
CA VAL A 147 -12.13 -5.30 0.83
C VAL A 147 -10.67 -5.60 1.09
N ASN A 148 -10.06 -6.38 0.19
CA ASN A 148 -8.62 -6.58 0.17
C ASN A 148 -7.95 -5.89 -1.00
N PHE A 149 -6.79 -5.31 -0.72
CA PHE A 149 -5.93 -4.66 -1.68
C PHE A 149 -4.58 -5.36 -1.70
N ILE A 150 -4.04 -5.56 -2.89
CA ILE A 150 -2.64 -5.91 -3.08
C ILE A 150 -1.90 -4.63 -3.41
N VAL A 151 -0.86 -4.33 -2.63
CA VAL A 151 -0.01 -3.16 -2.81
C VAL A 151 1.44 -3.59 -2.98
N GLU A 152 2.09 -3.03 -3.99
CA GLU A 152 3.54 -3.14 -4.20
C GLU A 152 4.09 -1.75 -4.42
N PHE A 153 5.05 -1.34 -3.60
CA PHE A 153 5.77 -0.10 -3.78
C PHE A 153 7.26 -0.29 -3.55
N SER A 154 8.06 0.71 -3.90
CA SER A 154 9.48 0.70 -3.61
C SER A 154 10.01 2.04 -3.19
N ALA A 155 11.09 2.04 -2.42
CA ALA A 155 11.89 3.22 -2.09
C ALA A 155 13.38 2.94 -2.34
N ASP A 156 14.19 3.99 -2.43
CA ASP A 156 15.64 3.87 -2.48
C ASP A 156 16.17 3.19 -1.21
N ALA A 157 17.05 2.19 -1.36
CA ALA A 157 17.54 1.42 -0.21
C ALA A 157 18.61 2.14 0.61
N GLY A 158 19.25 3.18 0.04
CA GLY A 158 20.32 3.93 0.68
C GLY A 158 19.82 5.12 1.51
N ASN A 159 18.70 5.74 1.11
CA ASN A 159 18.11 6.87 1.84
C ASN A 159 16.61 6.74 2.18
N GLY A 160 15.92 5.71 1.71
CA GLY A 160 14.52 5.47 2.02
C GLY A 160 13.57 6.46 1.33
N ARG A 161 14.04 7.22 0.35
CA ARG A 161 13.24 8.24 -0.37
C ARG A 161 12.83 7.74 -1.74
N LEU A 162 12.20 8.63 -2.51
CA LEU A 162 11.78 8.38 -3.90
C LEU A 162 10.85 7.17 -3.98
N GLY A 163 9.83 7.17 -3.12
CA GLY A 163 8.78 6.17 -3.13
C GLY A 163 8.09 6.10 -4.49
N ALA A 164 7.92 4.90 -5.03
CA ALA A 164 7.12 4.64 -6.23
C ALA A 164 6.17 3.46 -6.02
N LEU A 165 4.89 3.65 -6.32
CA LEU A 165 3.87 2.61 -6.30
C LEU A 165 3.89 1.85 -7.64
N HIS A 166 4.13 0.55 -7.60
CA HIS A 166 4.23 -0.32 -8.78
C HIS A 166 2.92 -1.04 -9.06
N LYS A 167 2.28 -1.58 -8.01
CA LYS A 167 1.06 -2.36 -8.12
C LYS A 167 0.07 -1.89 -7.06
N PHE A 168 -1.16 -1.69 -7.49
CA PHE A 168 -2.29 -1.46 -6.60
C PHE A 168 -3.52 -2.04 -7.28
N MET A 169 -4.20 -2.98 -6.62
CA MET A 169 -5.43 -3.58 -7.13
C MET A 169 -6.29 -4.11 -5.99
N ILE A 170 -7.60 -4.09 -6.18
CA ILE A 170 -8.54 -4.77 -5.28
C ILE A 170 -8.60 -6.26 -5.65
N GLU A 171 -8.16 -7.11 -4.72
CA GLU A 171 -8.16 -8.58 -4.84
C GLU A 171 -9.56 -9.13 -4.57
N SER A 172 -10.16 -8.78 -3.43
CA SER A 172 -11.50 -9.22 -3.03
C SER A 172 -12.39 -8.06 -2.60
N PHE A 173 -13.69 -8.21 -2.83
CA PHE A 173 -14.70 -7.18 -2.62
C PHE A 173 -16.03 -7.85 -2.27
N ASP A 174 -16.24 -8.11 -0.97
CA ASP A 174 -17.25 -9.05 -0.47
C ASP A 174 -18.16 -8.42 0.58
N GLY A 175 -19.33 -9.03 0.76
CA GLY A 175 -20.32 -8.59 1.77
C GLY A 175 -21.06 -7.31 1.39
N LEU A 176 -21.33 -7.10 0.10
CA LEU A 176 -22.12 -5.94 -0.36
C LEU A 176 -23.60 -6.14 -0.02
N ASN A 177 -24.13 -5.28 0.84
CA ASN A 177 -25.55 -5.10 1.11
C ASN A 177 -25.99 -3.72 0.64
N ILE A 178 -27.10 -3.63 -0.10
CA ILE A 178 -27.65 -2.36 -0.61
C ILE A 178 -29.07 -2.19 -0.09
N GLU A 179 -29.32 -1.03 0.50
CA GLU A 179 -30.62 -0.60 0.98
C GLU A 179 -31.08 0.64 0.22
N VAL A 180 -32.35 0.67 -0.18
CA VAL A 180 -32.95 1.82 -0.86
C VAL A 180 -34.15 2.29 -0.05
N GLN A 181 -34.12 3.56 0.34
CA GLN A 181 -35.16 4.23 1.12
C GLN A 181 -35.79 5.37 0.31
N GLY A 182 -37.02 5.77 0.67
CA GLY A 182 -37.72 6.91 0.04
C GLY A 182 -38.61 6.57 -1.14
N LEU A 183 -38.80 5.27 -1.45
CA LEU A 183 -39.64 4.78 -2.55
C LEU A 183 -40.89 4.03 -2.12
N TRP A 184 -41.27 4.09 -0.84
CA TRP A 184 -42.54 3.53 -0.40
C TRP A 184 -43.69 4.34 -1.03
N PRO A 185 -44.71 3.71 -1.67
CA PRO A 185 -45.08 2.28 -1.64
C PRO A 185 -44.60 1.41 -2.83
N PHE A 186 -43.69 1.89 -3.68
CA PHE A 186 -43.25 1.23 -4.92
C PHE A 186 -42.24 0.08 -4.71
N ASN A 187 -42.66 -1.00 -4.04
CA ASN A 187 -41.79 -2.15 -3.72
C ASN A 187 -41.13 -2.81 -4.95
N LEU A 188 -41.84 -2.89 -6.08
CA LEU A 188 -41.29 -3.45 -7.32
C LEU A 188 -40.12 -2.61 -7.85
N LEU A 189 -40.24 -1.28 -7.78
CA LEU A 189 -39.19 -0.36 -8.19
C LEU A 189 -37.97 -0.46 -7.27
N ILE A 190 -38.18 -0.62 -5.97
CA ILE A 190 -37.11 -0.83 -4.99
C ILE A 190 -36.27 -2.06 -5.37
N LYS A 191 -36.91 -3.20 -5.66
CA LYS A 191 -36.22 -4.44 -6.06
C LYS A 191 -35.41 -4.25 -7.33
N ALA A 192 -36.00 -3.66 -8.36
CA ALA A 192 -35.32 -3.39 -9.63
C ALA A 192 -34.11 -2.46 -9.44
N LEU A 193 -34.23 -1.45 -8.59
CA LEU A 193 -33.10 -0.56 -8.27
C LEU A 193 -32.00 -1.27 -7.50
N ILE A 194 -32.34 -2.13 -6.52
CA ILE A 194 -31.34 -2.91 -5.77
C ILE A 194 -30.57 -3.85 -6.71
N GLU A 195 -31.25 -4.56 -7.61
CA GLU A 195 -30.59 -5.46 -8.57
C GLU A 195 -29.67 -4.68 -9.53
N ALA A 196 -30.19 -3.61 -10.14
CA ALA A 196 -29.41 -2.79 -11.05
C ALA A 196 -28.19 -2.17 -10.33
N THR A 197 -28.41 -1.56 -9.15
CA THR A 197 -27.34 -0.96 -8.33
C THR A 197 -26.32 -2.01 -7.96
N THR A 198 -26.70 -3.20 -7.50
CA THR A 198 -25.76 -4.28 -7.15
C THR A 198 -24.81 -4.63 -8.30
N ILE A 199 -25.33 -4.80 -9.52
CA ILE A 199 -24.51 -5.12 -10.71
C ILE A 199 -23.52 -4.00 -10.99
N CYS A 200 -23.99 -2.76 -11.01
CA CYS A 200 -23.15 -1.63 -11.36
C CYS A 200 -22.15 -1.26 -10.26
N TYR A 201 -22.55 -1.43 -9.01
CA TYR A 201 -21.79 -1.09 -7.81
C TYR A 201 -20.48 -1.88 -7.80
N LYS A 202 -20.52 -3.19 -8.01
CA LYS A 202 -19.30 -4.01 -7.97
C LYS A 202 -18.23 -3.53 -8.94
N SER A 203 -18.58 -3.13 -10.16
CA SER A 203 -17.59 -2.68 -11.15
C SER A 203 -17.17 -1.22 -10.96
N LEU A 204 -18.14 -0.31 -10.81
CA LEU A 204 -17.83 1.12 -10.71
C LEU A 204 -17.19 1.47 -9.36
N MET A 205 -17.73 0.95 -8.25
CA MET A 205 -17.17 1.24 -6.92
C MET A 205 -15.79 0.64 -6.76
N LYS A 206 -15.56 -0.58 -7.26
CA LYS A 206 -14.22 -1.18 -7.28
C LYS A 206 -13.23 -0.23 -7.97
N ARG A 207 -13.55 0.26 -9.17
CA ARG A 207 -12.68 1.19 -9.91
C ARG A 207 -12.45 2.51 -9.17
N GLN A 208 -13.49 3.08 -8.56
CA GLN A 208 -13.40 4.38 -7.87
C GLN A 208 -12.62 4.28 -6.57
N ILE A 209 -12.89 3.25 -5.76
CA ILE A 209 -12.13 2.96 -4.55
C ILE A 209 -10.67 2.70 -4.92
N GLU A 210 -10.44 1.89 -5.96
CA GLU A 210 -9.09 1.58 -6.40
C GLU A 210 -8.33 2.84 -6.81
N HIS A 211 -8.96 3.69 -7.63
CA HIS A 211 -8.39 4.96 -8.07
C HIS A 211 -8.11 5.90 -6.89
N GLN A 212 -9.05 6.06 -5.96
CA GLN A 212 -8.90 6.98 -4.84
C GLN A 212 -7.81 6.53 -3.87
N VAL A 213 -7.80 5.26 -3.47
CA VAL A 213 -6.78 4.73 -2.55
C VAL A 213 -5.40 4.77 -3.22
N LYS A 214 -5.31 4.42 -4.51
CA LYS A 214 -4.07 4.55 -5.28
C LYS A 214 -3.56 6.00 -5.30
N ARG A 215 -4.47 6.97 -5.47
CA ARG A 215 -4.11 8.40 -5.46
C ARG A 215 -3.58 8.83 -4.10
N CYS A 216 -4.27 8.47 -3.01
CA CYS A 216 -3.81 8.74 -1.65
C CYS A 216 -2.41 8.17 -1.40
N ILE A 217 -2.21 6.88 -1.70
CA ILE A 217 -0.93 6.21 -1.48
C ILE A 217 0.16 6.93 -2.28
N ASN A 218 -0.07 7.22 -3.56
CA ASN A 218 0.93 7.91 -4.38
C ASN A 218 1.32 9.30 -3.84
N GLN A 219 0.36 10.04 -3.28
CA GLN A 219 0.62 11.35 -2.69
C GLN A 219 1.51 11.24 -1.45
N GLU A 220 1.20 10.32 -0.54
CA GLU A 220 1.98 10.12 0.69
C GLU A 220 3.32 9.43 0.43
N LEU A 221 3.38 8.51 -0.53
CA LEU A 221 4.60 7.78 -0.85
C LEU A 221 5.69 8.71 -1.44
N ALA A 222 5.30 9.80 -2.08
CA ALA A 222 6.23 10.78 -2.65
C ALA A 222 6.90 11.65 -1.56
N SER A 223 6.21 11.91 -0.44
CA SER A 223 6.72 12.69 0.69
C SER A 223 7.36 11.82 1.78
N PHE A 224 7.03 10.53 1.83
CA PHE A 224 7.49 9.64 2.89
C PHE A 224 8.97 9.24 2.74
N THR A 225 9.70 9.31 3.86
CA THR A 225 11.05 8.75 3.99
C THR A 225 10.99 7.51 4.86
N PHE A 226 11.27 6.36 4.26
CA PHE A 226 11.29 5.08 4.95
C PHE A 226 12.50 5.00 5.91
N PRO A 227 12.31 4.56 7.17
CA PRO A 227 13.42 4.46 8.13
C PRO A 227 14.37 3.33 7.73
N ILE A 228 15.60 3.61 7.31
CA ILE A 228 16.55 2.54 6.97
C ILE A 228 17.22 2.02 8.24
N CYS A 229 17.07 0.72 8.50
CA CYS A 229 17.92 0.05 9.48
C CYS A 229 19.28 -0.23 8.84
N HIS A 230 20.27 0.61 9.14
CA HIS A 230 21.66 0.20 8.94
C HIS A 230 21.92 -0.98 9.89
N LYS A 231 22.06 -2.19 9.35
CA LYS A 231 22.79 -3.24 10.07
C LYS A 231 24.24 -2.77 10.13
N GLU A 232 24.58 -2.03 11.18
CA GLU A 232 25.98 -1.87 11.57
C GLU A 232 26.56 -3.28 11.70
N ASN A 233 27.66 -3.53 11.00
CA ASN A 233 28.45 -4.75 11.19
C ASN A 233 28.87 -4.80 12.66
N LEU A 234 28.18 -5.62 13.45
CA LEU A 234 28.56 -5.98 14.82
C LEU A 234 29.70 -7.01 14.81
N ASP A 235 30.60 -6.94 13.83
CA ASP A 235 31.79 -7.78 13.68
C ASP A 235 33.10 -6.99 13.83
N SER A 236 33.05 -5.74 14.28
CA SER A 236 34.25 -4.98 14.64
C SER A 236 34.07 -4.29 15.98
N VAL A 237 34.37 -4.99 17.08
CA VAL A 237 35.41 -4.66 18.07
C VAL A 237 35.52 -5.85 19.05
N SER A 238 36.39 -6.80 18.72
CA SER A 238 37.19 -7.52 19.71
C SER A 238 38.61 -7.66 19.16
N LEU A 239 39.28 -6.51 18.98
CA LEU A 239 40.73 -6.50 19.08
C LEU A 239 41.06 -6.84 20.53
N SER A 240 41.24 -8.12 20.81
CA SER A 240 42.02 -8.59 21.94
C SER A 240 43.42 -8.02 21.77
N LEU A 241 43.67 -6.89 22.44
CA LEU A 241 45.02 -6.45 22.76
C LEU A 241 45.59 -7.49 23.72
N ASP A 242 46.47 -8.35 23.20
CA ASP A 242 47.37 -9.16 24.02
C ASP A 242 48.20 -8.20 24.91
N PRO A 243 48.10 -8.28 26.24
CA PRO A 243 48.92 -7.48 27.12
C PRO A 243 50.20 -8.25 27.43
N ASP A 244 51.04 -8.56 26.44
CA ASP A 244 52.30 -9.28 26.72
C ASP A 244 53.45 -9.01 25.74
N PHE A 245 53.60 -7.76 25.31
CA PHE A 245 54.87 -7.30 24.74
C PHE A 245 55.46 -6.18 25.60
N SER A 246 56.31 -6.58 26.55
CA SER A 246 57.24 -5.72 27.27
C SER A 246 58.54 -5.60 26.46
N PRO A 247 58.87 -4.45 25.85
CA PRO A 247 60.16 -4.25 25.22
C PRO A 247 61.15 -3.73 26.27
N LYS A 248 61.56 -4.61 27.19
CA LYS A 248 62.87 -4.52 27.84
C LYS A 248 63.77 -5.43 27.03
N ASP A 249 64.45 -4.85 26.04
CA ASP A 249 65.70 -5.32 25.44
C ASP A 249 65.94 -4.52 24.15
N PHE A 250 66.23 -3.23 24.31
CA PHE A 250 66.94 -2.46 23.30
C PHE A 250 67.99 -1.62 24.03
N GLN A 251 69.12 -2.24 24.31
CA GLN A 251 70.37 -1.56 24.62
C GLN A 251 71.36 -1.77 23.48
N MET A 252 72.05 -0.67 23.16
CA MET A 252 73.35 -0.56 22.46
C MET A 252 73.34 -0.88 20.95
N ASN A 253 73.99 -0.12 20.07
CA ASN A 253 75.22 0.63 20.24
C ASN A 253 75.40 1.71 19.15
N HIS A 254 76.16 2.75 19.50
CA HIS A 254 76.74 3.77 18.62
C HIS A 254 77.46 3.21 17.39
N ARG A 255 77.37 3.94 16.26
CA ARG A 255 78.57 4.43 15.54
C ARG A 255 78.24 5.54 14.54
N ASN A 256 78.89 6.69 14.75
CA ASN A 256 79.15 7.72 13.77
C ASN A 256 80.02 7.17 12.63
N SER A 257 79.81 7.67 11.41
CA SER A 257 80.90 8.16 10.56
C SER A 257 80.31 8.92 9.37
N ASP A 258 80.73 10.16 9.26
CA ASP A 258 80.62 11.03 8.09
C ASP A 258 81.15 10.35 6.82
N PHE A 259 80.51 10.61 5.69
CA PHE A 259 81.10 10.98 4.39
C PHE A 259 80.00 11.43 3.43
#